data_AF-A0A0H1AHE7-F1
#
_entry.id   AF-A0A0H1AHE7-F1
#
_cell.length_a   1.000
_cell.length_b   1.000
_cell.length_c   1.000
_cell.angle_alpha   90.00
_cell.angle_beta   90.00
_cell.angle_gamma   90.00
#
_symmetry.space_group_name_H-M   'P 1'
#
loop_
_entity.id
_entity.type
_entity.pdbx_description
1 polymer ?
#
loop_
_entity_poly.entity_id
_entity_poly.type
_entity_poly.pdbx_seq_one_letter_code
_entity_poly.pdbx_strand_id
1 'polypeptide(L)' 'MSWLGFVLVIVGIWLAFKVAGVVLRLLVTVLILVAAYWWLAPYMGWPPLGEVWHVLGPDVRLPDVALPEIGGLL' A
#
# COMPACT_ATOMS: atom_id res chain seq x y z
N MET A 1 -22.52 -38.57 13.25
CA MET A 1 -22.41 -37.71 14.44
C MET A 1 -21.48 -36.55 14.08
N SER A 2 -22.04 -35.45 13.58
CA SER A 2 -21.35 -34.33 12.91
C SER A 2 -20.57 -33.40 13.86
N TRP A 3 -20.05 -33.96 14.95
CA TRP A 3 -19.28 -33.26 15.98
C TRP A 3 -17.99 -32.64 15.42
N LEU A 4 -17.30 -33.38 14.54
CA LEU A 4 -16.09 -32.91 13.87
C LEU A 4 -16.29 -31.65 13.02
N GLY A 5 -17.44 -31.54 12.34
CA GLY A 5 -17.76 -30.33 11.56
C GLY A 5 -17.91 -29.09 12.43
N PHE A 6 -18.52 -29.24 13.61
CA PHE A 6 -18.71 -28.15 14.55
C PHE A 6 -17.39 -27.64 15.13
N VAL A 7 -16.49 -28.57 15.49
CA VAL A 7 -15.14 -28.26 15.97
C VAL A 7 -14.33 -27.53 14.88
N LEU A 8 -14.42 -27.97 13.62
CA LEU A 8 -13.69 -27.35 12.51
C LEU A 8 -14.14 -25.89 12.27
N VAL A 9 -15.44 -25.61 12.37
CA VAL A 9 -15.97 -24.24 12.22
C VAL A 9 -15.47 -23.33 13.34
N ILE A 10 -15.51 -23.80 14.59
CA ILE A 10 -15.02 -23.02 15.74
C ILE A 10 -13.50 -22.74 15.60
N VAL A 11 -12.72 -23.75 15.22
CA VAL A 11 -11.27 -23.58 14.98
C VAL A 11 -10.99 -22.64 13.82
N GLY A 12 -11.77 -22.72 12.74
CA GLY A 12 -11.65 -21.82 11.58
C GLY A 12 -11.92 -20.35 11.96
N ILE A 13 -12.97 -20.09 12.73
CA ILE A 13 -13.28 -18.74 13.24
C ILE A 13 -12.16 -18.26 14.18
N TRP A 14 -11.66 -19.13 15.06
CA TRP A 14 -10.57 -18.79 15.96
C TRP A 14 -9.27 -18.47 15.21
N LEU A 15 -8.95 -19.24 14.16
CA LEU A 15 -7.81 -18.95 13.27
C LEU A 15 -7.98 -17.63 12.52
N ALA A 16 -9.18 -17.35 12.00
CA ALA A 16 -9.48 -16.11 11.29
C ALA A 16 -9.27 -14.89 12.18
N PHE A 17 -9.74 -14.93 13.44
CA PHE A 17 -9.50 -13.86 14.41
C PHE A 17 -8.02 -13.70 14.76
N LYS A 18 -7.29 -14.82 14.88
CA LYS A 18 -5.85 -14.79 15.18
C LYS A 18 -5.05 -14.19 14.02
N VAL A 19 -5.40 -14.52 12.79
CA VAL A 19 -4.77 -13.97 11.58
C VAL A 19 -5.14 -12.50 11.43
N ALA A 20 -6.40 -12.10 11.65
CA ALA A 20 -6.80 -10.69 11.58
C ALA A 20 -6.01 -9.81 12.57
N GLY A 21 -5.78 -10.29 13.79
CA GLY A 21 -4.93 -9.58 14.76
C GLY A 21 -3.47 -9.43 14.29
N VAL A 22 -2.91 -10.46 13.65
CA VAL A 22 -1.55 -10.41 13.08
C VAL A 22 -1.49 -9.47 11.87
N VAL A 23 -2.47 -9.54 10.98
CA VAL A 23 -2.59 -8.68 9.80
C VAL A 23 -2.69 -7.21 10.21
N LEU A 24 -3.54 -6.88 11.19
CA LEU A 24 -3.64 -5.54 11.74
C LEU A 24 -2.30 -5.05 12.28
N ARG A 25 -1.62 -5.91 13.05
CA ARG A 25 -0.30 -5.58 13.63
C ARG A 25 0.74 -5.31 12.54
N LEU A 26 0.79 -6.14 11.50
CA LEU A 26 1.64 -5.95 10.33
C LEU A 26 1.32 -4.63 9.62
N LEU A 27 0.04 -4.35 9.38
CA LEU A 27 -0.42 -3.13 8.71
C LEU A 27 0.02 -1.90 9.49
N VAL A 28 -0.18 -1.89 10.81
CA VAL A 28 0.27 -0.82 11.71
C VAL A 28 1.79 -0.70 11.70
N THR A 29 2.53 -1.81 11.73
CA THR A 29 4.00 -1.78 11.66
C THR A 29 4.50 -1.17 10.34
N VAL A 30 3.90 -1.54 9.21
CA VAL A 30 4.23 -0.94 7.90
C VAL A 30 3.89 0.55 7.90
N LEU A 31 2.73 0.92 8.44
CA LEU A 31 2.32 2.33 8.56
C LEU A 31 3.34 3.14 9.37
N ILE A 32 3.81 2.59 10.50
CA ILE A 32 4.83 3.20 11.35
C ILE A 32 6.16 3.33 10.60
N LEU A 33 6.59 2.31 9.85
CA LEU A 33 7.80 2.36 9.03
C LEU A 33 7.74 3.47 7.97
N VAL A 34 6.61 3.59 7.27
CA VAL A 34 6.40 4.64 6.27
C VAL A 34 6.42 6.02 6.91
N ALA A 35 5.74 6.19 8.04
CA ALA A 35 5.73 7.45 8.78
C ALA A 35 7.12 7.82 9.31
N ALA A 36 7.85 6.84 9.87
CA ALA A 36 9.21 7.02 10.34
C ALA A 36 10.15 7.39 9.19
N TYR A 37 10.05 6.71 8.05
CA TYR A 37 10.83 7.03 6.85
C TYR A 37 10.54 8.45 6.38
N TRP A 38 9.26 8.83 6.28
CA TRP A 38 8.88 10.17 5.84
C TRP A 38 9.44 11.25 6.78
N TRP A 39 9.43 11.00 8.09
CA TRP A 39 9.96 11.92 9.07
C TRP A 39 11.50 11.97 9.08
N LEU A 40 12.19 10.84 8.85
CA LEU A 40 13.65 10.77 8.77
C LEU A 40 14.23 11.26 7.44
N ALA A 41 13.48 11.12 6.34
CA ALA A 41 13.90 11.50 5.00
C ALA A 41 14.46 12.92 4.89
N PRO A 42 13.82 13.99 5.43
CA PRO A 42 14.37 15.35 5.36
C PRO A 42 15.67 15.52 6.17
N TYR A 43 15.87 14.76 7.25
CA TYR A 43 17.09 14.84 8.06
C TYR A 43 18.26 14.07 7.44
N MET A 44 17.99 12.99 6.70
CA MET A 44 19.02 12.17 6.03
C MET A 44 19.26 12.55 4.56
N GLY A 45 18.49 13.50 4.01
CA GLY A 45 18.58 13.88 2.59
C GLY A 45 18.15 12.77 1.63
N TRP A 46 17.30 11.84 2.10
CA TRP A 46 16.80 10.75 1.28
C TRP A 46 15.66 11.21 0.36
N PRO A 47 15.52 10.61 -0.84
CA PRO A 47 14.45 10.95 -1.76
C PRO A 47 13.08 10.76 -1.11
N PRO A 48 12.14 11.71 -1.30
CA PRO A 48 10.80 11.62 -0.76
C PRO A 48 10.07 10.40 -1.35
N LEU A 49 9.05 9.93 -0.63
CA LEU A 49 8.29 8.73 -1.02
C LEU A 49 7.73 8.80 -2.45
N GLY A 50 7.41 10.00 -2.96
CA GLY A 50 6.94 10.20 -4.32
C GLY A 50 8.00 9.90 -5.39
N GLU A 51 9.27 10.20 -5.10
CA GLU A 51 10.38 9.92 -6.02
C GLU A 51 10.75 8.43 -5.99
N VAL A 52 10.72 7.80 -4.81
CA VAL A 52 10.88 6.33 -4.68
C VAL A 52 9.78 5.60 -5.46
N TRP A 53 8.53 6.06 -5.36
CA TRP A 53 7.42 5.50 -6.15
C TRP A 53 7.52 5.82 -7.64
N HIS A 54 8.15 6.93 -8.03
CA HIS A 54 8.39 7.22 -9.43
C HIS A 54 9.43 6.28 -10.04
N VAL A 55 10.47 5.92 -9.29
CA VAL A 55 11.55 5.01 -9.75
C VAL A 55 11.13 3.54 -9.69
N LEU A 56 10.35 3.12 -8.69
CA LEU A 56 9.83 1.75 -8.58
C LEU A 56 8.46 1.55 -9.26
N GLY A 57 7.80 2.63 -9.65
CA GLY A 57 6.50 2.60 -10.27
C GLY A 57 6.57 2.13 -11.72
N PRO A 58 5.47 1.59 -12.26
CA PRO A 58 5.41 1.26 -13.69
C PRO A 58 5.67 2.51 -14.51
N ASP A 59 6.58 2.43 -15.48
CA ASP A 59 6.85 3.48 -16.46
C ASP A 59 5.61 3.73 -17.33
N VAL A 60 4.63 4.46 -16.78
CA VAL A 60 3.45 4.90 -17.52
C VAL A 60 3.91 6.03 -18.45
N ARG A 61 4.41 5.63 -19.62
CA ARG A 61 4.60 6.53 -20.75
C ARG A 61 3.21 6.95 -21.24
N LEU A 62 2.74 8.10 -20.77
CA LEU A 62 1.58 8.73 -21.37
C LEU A 62 1.91 8.97 -22.85
N PRO A 63 1.06 8.53 -23.80
CA PRO A 63 1.22 8.89 -25.20
C PRO A 63 1.29 10.41 -25.31
N ASP A 64 2.19 10.95 -26.14
CA ASP A 64 2.24 12.38 -26.43
C ASP A 64 0.91 12.81 -27.07
N VAL A 65 -0.04 13.22 -26.23
CA VAL A 65 -1.30 13.81 -26.69
C VAL A 65 -0.96 15.21 -27.17
N ALA A 66 -0.98 15.41 -28.49
CA ALA A 66 -0.88 16.74 -29.08
C ALA A 66 -2.00 17.60 -28.48
N LEU A 67 -1.63 18.57 -27.64
CA LEU A 67 -2.58 19.54 -27.11
C LEU A 67 -3.15 20.31 -28.31
N PRO A 68 -4.49 20.49 -28.40
CA PRO A 68 -5.05 21.35 -29.43
C PRO A 68 -4.46 22.74 -29.25
N GLU A 69 -3.88 23.28 -30.32
CA GLU A 69 -3.23 24.59 -30.30
C GLU A 69 -4.26 25.68 -30.00
N ILE A 70 -4.37 26.05 -28.72
CA ILE A 70 -5.19 27.18 -28.24
C ILE A 70 -4.51 28.52 -28.59
N GLY A 71 -3.80 28.59 -29.71
CA GLY A 71 -3.02 29.73 -30.17
C GLY A 71 -3.60 30.46 -31.38
N GLY A 72 -4.74 30.01 -31.92
CA GLY A 72 -5.37 30.61 -33.10
C GLY A 72 -6.54 31.57 -32.82
N LEU A 73 -6.84 31.86 -31.54
CA LEU A 73 -8.00 32.67 -31.12
C LEU A 73 -7.63 33.95 -30.33
N LEU A 74 -6.36 34.35 -30.35
CA LEU A 74 -5.86 35.65 -29.90
C LEU A 74 -5.00 36.26 -31.01
#